data_AF-Q7Q067-F1
#
_entry.id   AF-Q7Q067-F1
#
_cell.length_a   1.000
_cell.length_b   1.000
_cell.length_c   1.000
_cell.angle_alpha   90.00
_cell.angle_beta   90.00
_cell.angle_gamma   90.00
#
_symmetry.space_group_name_H-M   'P 1'
#
loop_
_entity.id
_entity.type
_entity.pdbx_description
1 polymer ?
#
loop_
_entity_poly.entity_id
_entity_poly.type
_entity_poly.pdbx_seq_one_letter_code
_entity_poly.pdbx_strand_id
1 'polypeptide(L)'
;YMESICKNHFLQLLYRKIDGATLLSRNERNLNCVVTFQTHSILQRFMLRFDMLQLDCNDHLYVYDGAHAVGTHKADLTCKDTKQSVGALFTKTNFLTFKYVTDNWGTETNGFKMVITSVKDSKLNCADFRCKVPDFCIHQDLMCDGVSHCADGSDEAVGSLCPGPDRYINTIFGIDLTWVILIGVSSLIVCGCIIGITICVYVRNARNTPNQLNSSIQLNQMIESNGSSKHLQGTLPRETTTIPASGNLHHPAGPLGN
;
A
#
# COMPACT_ATOMS: atom_id res chain seq x y z
N TYR A 1 -2.35 -7.55 9.23
CA TYR A 1 -3.46 -6.56 9.24
C TYR A 1 -4.50 -6.96 8.19
N MET A 2 -5.73 -7.30 8.57
CA MET A 2 -6.78 -7.85 7.68
C MET A 2 -8.01 -6.93 7.73
N GLU A 3 -8.16 -6.03 6.75
CA GLU A 3 -9.14 -4.92 6.81
C GLU A 3 -10.57 -5.27 6.36
N SER A 4 -10.82 -6.40 5.69
CA SER A 4 -12.20 -6.73 5.28
C SER A 4 -12.46 -8.23 5.16
N ILE A 5 -12.43 -8.93 6.28
CA ILE A 5 -12.75 -10.37 6.31
C ILE A 5 -14.19 -10.63 5.83
N CYS A 6 -15.09 -9.67 6.06
CA CYS A 6 -16.51 -9.84 5.83
C CYS A 6 -16.98 -9.59 4.39
N LYS A 7 -16.18 -8.96 3.52
CA LYS A 7 -16.60 -8.59 2.15
C LYS A 7 -16.48 -9.73 1.13
N ASN A 8 -15.75 -10.80 1.46
CA ASN A 8 -15.57 -11.95 0.59
C ASN A 8 -16.36 -13.16 1.12
N HIS A 9 -17.48 -13.49 0.47
CA HIS A 9 -18.40 -14.57 0.87
C HIS A 9 -17.73 -15.96 0.92
N PHE A 10 -16.73 -16.21 0.05
CA PHE A 10 -15.96 -17.47 0.04
C PHE A 10 -15.09 -17.65 1.30
N LEU A 11 -14.64 -16.54 1.88
CA LEU A 11 -13.74 -16.52 3.04
C LEU A 11 -14.45 -16.73 4.38
N GLN A 12 -15.79 -16.73 4.38
CA GLN A 12 -16.63 -16.95 5.56
C GLN A 12 -16.83 -18.45 5.86
N LEU A 13 -16.58 -19.33 4.90
CA LEU A 13 -16.83 -20.78 5.01
C LEU A 13 -15.61 -21.59 5.48
N LEU A 14 -14.43 -20.98 5.59
CA LEU A 14 -13.21 -21.66 6.01
C LEU A 14 -12.73 -21.13 7.36
N TYR A 15 -12.56 -22.02 8.34
CA TYR A 15 -11.91 -21.65 9.60
C TYR A 15 -10.44 -21.34 9.35
N ARG A 16 -9.92 -20.27 9.98
CA ARG A 16 -8.52 -19.86 9.82
C ARG A 16 -7.75 -20.11 11.09
N LYS A 17 -6.57 -20.71 10.93
CA LYS A 17 -5.61 -20.81 12.02
C LYS A 17 -4.88 -19.49 12.17
N ILE A 18 -4.92 -18.91 13.36
CA ILE A 18 -4.26 -17.64 13.67
C ILE A 18 -3.62 -17.71 15.05
N ASP A 19 -2.46 -17.08 15.18
CA ASP A 19 -1.84 -16.83 16.49
C ASP A 19 -2.30 -15.49 17.06
N GLY A 20 -2.49 -14.48 16.20
CA GLY A 20 -3.07 -13.20 16.54
C GLY A 20 -3.64 -12.50 15.30
N ALA A 21 -4.65 -11.67 15.49
CA ALA A 21 -5.25 -10.88 14.43
C ALA A 21 -5.91 -9.61 14.97
N THR A 22 -5.81 -8.52 14.21
CA THR A 22 -6.59 -7.31 14.44
C THR A 22 -7.68 -7.20 13.38
N LEU A 23 -8.93 -7.09 13.83
CA LEU A 23 -10.10 -6.86 12.99
C LEU A 23 -10.57 -5.44 13.16
N LEU A 24 -10.83 -4.79 12.03
CA LEU A 24 -11.30 -3.42 11.98
C LEU A 24 -12.61 -3.38 11.19
N SER A 25 -13.63 -2.79 11.81
CA SER A 25 -14.90 -2.46 11.17
C SER A 25 -15.06 -0.94 11.17
N ARG A 26 -15.49 -0.37 10.05
CA ARG A 26 -15.77 1.06 9.89
C ARG A 26 -17.05 1.25 9.08
N ASN A 27 -18.14 1.63 9.76
CA ASN A 27 -19.44 1.96 9.18
C ASN A 27 -19.94 0.92 8.15
N GLU A 28 -19.89 -0.36 8.53
CA GLU A 28 -20.36 -1.46 7.67
C GLU A 28 -21.88 -1.55 7.71
N ARG A 29 -22.54 -1.63 6.54
CA ARG A 29 -24.01 -1.60 6.41
C ARG A 29 -24.53 -2.83 5.70
N ASN A 30 -25.75 -3.26 6.06
CA ASN A 30 -26.44 -4.46 5.56
C ASN A 30 -25.55 -5.71 5.61
N LEU A 31 -24.73 -5.82 6.66
CA LEU A 31 -23.76 -6.88 6.78
C LEU A 31 -24.34 -8.02 7.61
N ASN A 32 -24.18 -9.26 7.13
CA ASN A 32 -24.37 -10.45 7.93
C ASN A 32 -23.13 -11.33 7.76
N CYS A 33 -22.16 -11.12 8.65
CA CYS A 33 -20.84 -11.72 8.56
C CYS A 33 -20.65 -12.73 9.68
N VAL A 34 -20.22 -13.94 9.32
CA VAL A 34 -19.78 -14.96 10.27
C VAL A 34 -18.34 -15.33 9.94
N VAL A 35 -17.48 -15.33 10.97
CA VAL A 35 -16.07 -15.70 10.82
C VAL A 35 -15.69 -16.61 11.97
N THR A 36 -14.99 -17.68 11.64
CA THR A 36 -14.47 -18.65 12.61
C THR A 36 -12.95 -18.71 12.55
N PHE A 37 -12.33 -18.64 13.72
CA PHE A 37 -10.91 -18.84 13.94
C PHE A 37 -10.66 -20.10 14.75
N GLN A 38 -9.50 -20.70 14.52
CA GLN A 38 -8.98 -21.83 15.27
C GLN A 38 -7.56 -21.51 15.72
N THR A 39 -7.15 -21.92 16.90
CA THR A 39 -5.73 -21.84 17.29
C THR A 39 -4.90 -22.91 16.57
N HIS A 40 -3.58 -22.76 16.54
CA HIS A 40 -2.69 -23.78 15.98
C HIS A 40 -2.64 -25.05 16.83
N SER A 41 -2.84 -24.92 18.15
CA SER A 41 -2.87 -26.01 19.10
C SER A 41 -4.18 -26.06 19.91
N ILE A 42 -4.66 -27.27 20.20
CA ILE A 42 -5.83 -27.49 21.06
C ILE A 42 -5.60 -27.09 22.52
N LEU A 43 -4.33 -26.91 22.93
CA LEU A 43 -3.96 -26.44 24.27
C LEU A 43 -4.01 -24.91 24.40
N GLN A 44 -4.23 -24.21 23.29
CA GLN A 44 -4.42 -22.76 23.25
C GLN A 44 -5.92 -22.43 23.21
N ARG A 45 -6.23 -21.23 23.66
CA ARG A 45 -7.56 -20.62 23.60
C ARG A 45 -7.44 -19.18 23.12
N PHE A 46 -8.54 -18.51 22.84
CA PHE A 46 -8.54 -17.12 22.39
C PHE A 46 -8.80 -16.16 23.54
N MET A 47 -8.04 -15.06 23.52
CA MET A 47 -8.34 -13.82 24.21
C MET A 47 -8.81 -12.80 23.18
N LEU A 48 -9.86 -12.06 23.48
CA LEU A 48 -10.37 -10.97 22.67
C LEU A 48 -10.36 -9.69 23.49
N ARG A 49 -9.95 -8.60 22.86
CA ARG A 49 -10.00 -7.24 23.43
C ARG A 49 -10.48 -6.26 22.39
N PHE A 50 -11.15 -5.20 22.83
CA PHE A 50 -11.50 -4.08 21.99
C PHE A 50 -10.60 -2.88 22.29
N ASP A 51 -9.91 -2.38 21.27
CA ASP A 51 -9.23 -1.09 21.33
C ASP A 51 -10.23 0.07 21.13
N MET A 52 -11.24 -0.20 20.30
CA MET A 52 -12.39 0.67 20.01
C MET A 52 -13.63 -0.20 19.88
N LEU A 53 -14.74 0.23 20.48
CA LEU A 53 -16.05 -0.40 20.34
C LEU A 53 -17.11 0.70 20.38
N GLN A 54 -17.77 0.91 19.24
CA GLN A 54 -18.89 1.84 19.11
C GLN A 54 -19.83 1.29 18.04
N LEU A 55 -20.87 0.58 18.46
CA LEU A 55 -21.83 -0.02 17.54
C LEU A 55 -23.07 0.87 17.40
N ASP A 56 -23.80 0.68 16.31
CA ASP A 56 -25.18 1.15 16.24
C ASP A 56 -26.07 0.37 17.24
N CYS A 57 -27.20 0.93 17.64
CA CYS A 57 -28.09 0.27 18.60
C CYS A 57 -28.92 -0.85 17.97
N ASN A 58 -29.05 -0.84 16.65
CA ASN A 58 -29.68 -1.91 15.88
C ASN A 58 -28.65 -2.99 15.44
N ASP A 59 -27.36 -2.68 15.53
CA ASP A 59 -26.28 -3.60 15.24
C ASP A 59 -26.00 -4.55 16.40
N HIS A 60 -25.63 -5.78 16.05
CA HIS A 60 -25.25 -6.80 17.02
C HIS A 60 -23.95 -7.48 16.63
N LEU A 61 -23.01 -7.51 17.57
CA LEU A 61 -21.78 -8.30 17.48
C LEU A 61 -21.83 -9.45 18.49
N TYR A 62 -22.13 -10.64 18.00
CA TYR A 62 -22.17 -11.87 18.79
C TYR A 62 -20.81 -12.55 18.82
N VAL A 63 -20.40 -12.99 20.00
CA VAL A 63 -19.16 -13.77 20.22
C VAL A 63 -19.54 -15.16 20.72
N TYR A 64 -19.03 -16.20 20.07
CA TYR A 64 -19.26 -17.61 20.39
C TYR A 64 -17.96 -18.31 20.75
N ASP A 65 -18.02 -19.12 21.82
CA ASP A 65 -16.93 -19.98 22.28
C ASP A 65 -17.07 -21.37 21.63
N GLY A 66 -16.83 -21.43 20.32
CA GLY A 66 -17.02 -22.62 19.51
C GLY A 66 -16.77 -22.37 18.03
N ALA A 67 -16.93 -23.39 17.21
CA ALA A 67 -16.63 -23.34 15.77
C ALA A 67 -17.78 -22.81 14.89
N HIS A 68 -18.96 -22.57 15.48
CA HIS A 68 -20.18 -22.22 14.75
C HIS A 68 -20.96 -21.12 15.48
N ALA A 69 -21.65 -20.26 14.72
CA ALA A 69 -22.51 -19.19 15.24
C ALA A 69 -23.91 -19.72 15.59
N VAL A 70 -23.99 -20.76 16.43
CA VAL A 70 -25.24 -21.41 16.84
C VAL A 70 -25.28 -21.62 18.34
N GLY A 71 -26.47 -21.47 18.94
CA GLY A 71 -26.69 -21.68 20.37
C GLY A 71 -26.37 -20.46 21.24
N THR A 72 -25.98 -20.71 22.49
CA THR A 72 -25.71 -19.65 23.47
C THR A 72 -24.41 -18.92 23.13
N HIS A 73 -24.51 -17.61 22.94
CA HIS A 73 -23.35 -16.74 22.74
C HIS A 73 -22.65 -16.47 24.08
N LYS A 74 -21.33 -16.25 24.01
CA LYS A 74 -20.51 -15.81 25.13
C LYS A 74 -20.75 -14.32 25.44
N ALA A 75 -20.97 -13.52 24.41
CA ALA A 75 -21.32 -12.10 24.52
C ALA A 75 -22.20 -11.68 23.33
N ASP A 76 -23.11 -10.75 23.58
CA ASP A 76 -23.90 -10.02 22.59
C ASP A 76 -23.64 -8.53 22.84
N LEU A 77 -22.88 -7.91 21.95
CA LEU A 77 -22.43 -6.53 22.10
C LEU A 77 -23.27 -5.61 21.21
N THR A 78 -23.70 -4.51 21.81
CA THR A 78 -24.57 -3.49 21.19
C THR A 78 -24.02 -2.08 21.46
N CYS A 79 -24.74 -1.03 21.04
CA CYS A 79 -24.37 0.37 21.34
C CYS A 79 -24.23 0.71 22.84
N LYS A 80 -24.79 -0.12 23.73
CA LYS A 80 -24.68 0.08 25.19
C LYS A 80 -23.32 -0.34 25.72
N ASP A 81 -22.60 -1.16 24.96
CA ASP A 81 -21.35 -1.75 25.36
C ASP A 81 -20.17 -0.87 24.92
N THR A 82 -19.24 -0.67 25.83
CA THR A 82 -18.00 0.06 25.60
C THR A 82 -16.81 -0.85 25.80
N LYS A 83 -15.62 -0.45 25.34
CA LYS A 83 -14.41 -1.26 25.56
C LYS A 83 -14.15 -1.52 27.05
N GLN A 84 -14.50 -0.57 27.94
CA GLN A 84 -14.29 -0.69 29.37
C GLN A 84 -15.30 -1.63 30.03
N SER A 85 -16.57 -1.64 29.59
CA SER A 85 -17.59 -2.53 30.17
C SER A 85 -17.38 -3.99 29.76
N VAL A 86 -16.93 -4.23 28.52
CA VAL A 86 -16.69 -5.59 28.01
C VAL A 86 -15.39 -6.17 28.55
N GLY A 87 -14.33 -5.37 28.62
CA GLY A 87 -13.01 -5.84 29.02
C GLY A 87 -12.44 -6.91 28.09
N ALA A 88 -11.56 -7.76 28.63
CA ALA A 88 -11.00 -8.89 27.90
C ALA A 88 -11.90 -10.13 28.01
N LEU A 89 -12.29 -10.69 26.88
CA LEU A 89 -13.07 -11.93 26.81
C LEU A 89 -12.15 -13.12 26.52
N PHE A 90 -12.42 -14.25 27.14
CA PHE A 90 -11.59 -15.45 26.96
C PHE A 90 -12.42 -16.67 26.57
N THR A 91 -12.11 -17.33 25.47
CA THR A 91 -12.72 -18.61 25.12
C THR A 91 -12.19 -19.73 26.03
N LYS A 92 -12.96 -20.80 26.14
CA LYS A 92 -12.58 -22.07 26.79
C LYS A 92 -12.14 -23.09 25.73
N THR A 93 -12.70 -23.00 24.53
CA THR A 93 -12.34 -23.86 23.41
C THR A 93 -11.22 -23.24 22.57
N ASN A 94 -10.63 -24.08 21.70
CA ASN A 94 -9.63 -23.69 20.71
C ASN A 94 -10.25 -23.03 19.45
N PHE A 95 -11.56 -22.75 19.48
CA PHE A 95 -12.31 -22.10 18.42
C PHE A 95 -12.92 -20.80 18.92
N LEU A 96 -13.01 -19.84 18.02
CA LEU A 96 -13.71 -18.59 18.23
C LEU A 96 -14.54 -18.30 16.98
N THR A 97 -15.83 -18.13 17.14
CA THR A 97 -16.70 -17.64 16.08
C THR A 97 -17.29 -16.31 16.50
N PHE A 98 -17.28 -15.32 15.62
CA PHE A 98 -18.10 -14.12 15.82
C PHE A 98 -19.07 -13.94 14.66
N LYS A 99 -20.21 -13.33 14.96
CA LYS A 99 -21.23 -12.96 13.99
C LYS A 99 -21.53 -11.48 14.14
N TYR A 100 -21.30 -10.70 13.10
CA TYR A 100 -21.62 -9.28 13.06
C TYR A 100 -22.78 -9.04 12.11
N VAL A 101 -23.88 -8.54 12.66
CA VAL A 101 -25.10 -8.22 11.95
C VAL A 101 -25.33 -6.72 12.03
N THR A 102 -25.43 -6.08 10.87
CA THR A 102 -25.72 -4.64 10.76
C THR A 102 -26.94 -4.38 9.91
N ASP A 103 -27.60 -3.26 10.18
CA ASP A 103 -28.73 -2.79 9.38
C ASP A 103 -28.28 -1.80 8.27
N ASN A 104 -29.24 -1.12 7.64
CA ASN A 104 -28.95 -0.13 6.59
C ASN A 104 -28.60 1.27 7.16
N TRP A 105 -28.60 1.41 8.48
CA TRP A 105 -28.31 2.64 9.19
C TRP A 105 -26.89 2.59 9.77
N GLY A 106 -26.31 3.76 10.07
CA GLY A 106 -24.98 3.83 10.66
C GLY A 106 -24.23 5.11 10.30
N THR A 107 -23.43 5.60 11.25
CA THR A 107 -22.59 6.78 11.10
C THR A 107 -21.13 6.38 10.85
N GLU A 108 -20.31 7.33 10.39
CA GLU A 108 -18.87 7.10 10.18
C GLU A 108 -18.11 6.78 11.48
N THR A 109 -18.68 7.09 12.63
CA THR A 109 -18.11 6.77 13.95
C THR A 109 -18.41 5.34 14.39
N ASN A 110 -19.40 4.68 13.78
CA ASN A 110 -19.75 3.31 14.12
C ASN A 110 -18.69 2.35 13.58
N GLY A 111 -18.27 1.42 14.43
CA GLY A 111 -17.23 0.48 14.14
C GLY A 111 -16.58 -0.07 15.40
N PHE A 112 -15.63 -0.96 15.17
CA PHE A 112 -14.84 -1.53 16.26
C PHE A 112 -13.46 -1.92 15.76
N LYS A 113 -12.50 -1.89 16.68
CA LYS A 113 -11.18 -2.48 16.49
C LYS A 113 -11.02 -3.57 17.54
N MET A 114 -11.07 -4.82 17.10
CA MET A 114 -10.96 -6.00 17.93
C MET A 114 -9.61 -6.67 17.71
N VAL A 115 -8.90 -6.94 18.81
CA VAL A 115 -7.65 -7.69 18.85
C VAL A 115 -7.96 -9.09 19.35
N ILE A 116 -7.59 -10.09 18.57
CA ILE A 116 -7.74 -11.51 18.87
C ILE A 116 -6.33 -12.08 19.06
N THR A 117 -6.12 -12.79 20.16
CA THR A 117 -4.82 -13.38 20.50
C THR A 117 -5.04 -14.83 20.90
N SER A 118 -4.24 -15.74 20.35
CA SER A 118 -4.13 -17.10 20.87
C SER A 118 -3.24 -17.08 22.11
N VAL A 119 -3.76 -17.63 23.20
CA VAL A 119 -3.08 -17.64 24.50
C VAL A 119 -2.97 -19.07 25.01
N LYS A 120 -1.83 -19.37 25.63
CA LYS A 120 -1.55 -20.63 26.33
C LYS A 120 -1.42 -20.35 27.83
N ASP A 121 -1.91 -21.27 28.66
CA ASP A 121 -1.75 -21.15 30.12
C ASP A 121 -0.27 -21.33 30.51
N SER A 122 0.24 -20.46 31.37
CA SER A 122 1.64 -20.50 31.82
C SER A 122 2.02 -21.76 32.60
N LYS A 123 1.05 -22.52 33.12
CA LYS A 123 1.29 -23.84 33.71
C LYS A 123 1.80 -24.86 32.69
N LEU A 124 1.59 -24.61 31.41
CA LEU A 124 2.10 -25.42 30.31
C LEU A 124 3.38 -24.74 29.80
N ASN A 125 4.49 -25.49 29.65
CA ASN A 125 5.78 -24.97 29.19
C ASN A 125 5.65 -23.87 28.11
N CYS A 126 5.98 -22.64 28.46
CA CYS A 126 6.01 -21.50 27.54
C CYS A 126 7.39 -21.42 26.90
N ALA A 127 7.50 -21.96 25.68
CA ALA A 127 8.62 -21.64 24.82
C ALA A 127 8.50 -20.20 24.27
N ASP A 128 7.28 -19.64 24.31
CA ASP A 128 6.95 -18.33 23.77
C ASP A 128 6.97 -17.22 24.84
N PHE A 129 6.59 -16.00 24.46
CA PHE A 129 6.60 -14.85 25.36
C PHE A 129 5.51 -14.96 26.44
N ARG A 130 5.88 -14.61 27.67
CA ARG A 130 5.00 -14.69 28.85
C ARG A 130 4.54 -13.29 29.24
N CYS A 131 3.25 -13.05 29.16
CA CYS A 131 2.63 -11.82 29.63
C CYS A 131 2.78 -11.68 31.16
N LYS A 132 2.96 -10.45 31.63
CA LYS A 132 3.18 -10.20 33.06
C LYS A 132 1.88 -10.31 33.86
N VAL A 133 0.76 -9.79 33.34
CA VAL A 133 -0.57 -9.94 33.97
C VAL A 133 -1.70 -10.03 32.93
N PRO A 134 -2.62 -11.01 33.05
CA PRO A 134 -2.50 -12.27 33.79
C PRO A 134 -1.43 -13.19 33.18
N ASP A 135 -1.11 -14.23 33.92
CA ASP A 135 -0.03 -15.15 33.57
C ASP A 135 -0.43 -16.11 32.44
N PHE A 136 -0.18 -15.70 31.20
CA PHE A 136 -0.36 -16.50 30.00
C PHE A 136 0.73 -16.22 28.98
N CYS A 137 0.83 -17.09 27.98
CA CYS A 137 1.85 -17.02 26.95
C CYS A 137 1.25 -16.82 25.57
N ILE A 138 1.92 -15.99 24.78
CA ILE A 138 1.57 -15.62 23.40
C ILE A 138 2.74 -15.95 22.48
N HIS A 139 2.46 -16.15 21.20
CA HIS A 139 3.50 -16.43 20.20
C HIS A 139 4.49 -15.25 20.09
N GLN A 140 5.77 -15.54 19.85
CA GLN A 140 6.83 -14.52 19.81
C GLN A 140 6.63 -13.49 18.68
N ASP A 141 6.01 -13.91 17.57
CA ASP A 141 5.72 -13.03 16.42
C ASP A 141 4.70 -11.92 16.73
N LEU A 142 4.02 -11.99 17.88
CA LEU A 142 3.06 -10.99 18.32
C LEU A 142 3.69 -9.93 19.24
N MET A 143 5.01 -9.95 19.41
CA MET A 143 5.72 -8.94 20.18
C MET A 143 6.15 -7.79 19.28
N CYS A 144 6.08 -6.56 19.80
CA CYS A 144 6.57 -5.36 19.15
C CYS A 144 5.90 -5.09 17.79
N ASP A 145 4.65 -5.53 17.61
CA ASP A 145 3.90 -5.36 16.36
C ASP A 145 3.02 -4.09 16.36
N GLY A 146 3.08 -3.31 17.44
CA GLY A 146 2.28 -2.11 17.66
C GLY A 146 0.86 -2.40 18.15
N VAL A 147 0.54 -3.67 18.44
CA VAL A 147 -0.76 -4.11 18.98
C VAL A 147 -0.54 -4.82 20.31
N SER A 148 -1.17 -4.32 21.37
CA SER A 148 -1.11 -4.96 22.68
C SER A 148 -1.96 -6.23 22.71
N HIS A 149 -1.31 -7.36 22.52
CA HIS A 149 -1.82 -8.72 22.62
C HIS A 149 -1.88 -9.23 24.07
N CYS A 150 -1.00 -8.76 24.96
CA CYS A 150 -1.14 -8.97 26.40
C CYS A 150 -2.21 -8.02 26.99
N ALA A 151 -2.91 -8.45 28.04
CA ALA A 151 -3.94 -7.63 28.68
C ALA A 151 -3.37 -6.35 29.32
N ASP A 152 -2.11 -6.41 29.76
CA ASP A 152 -1.35 -5.31 30.34
C ASP A 152 -0.44 -4.57 29.33
N GLY A 153 -0.39 -5.02 28.08
CA GLY A 153 0.51 -4.47 27.06
C GLY A 153 1.98 -4.76 27.30
N SER A 154 2.30 -5.76 28.12
CA SER A 154 3.69 -6.13 28.43
C SER A 154 4.48 -6.59 27.22
N ASP A 155 3.82 -7.07 26.17
CA ASP A 155 4.38 -7.45 24.87
C ASP A 155 4.98 -6.27 24.09
N GLU A 156 4.44 -5.06 24.27
CA GLU A 156 4.94 -3.84 23.62
C GLU A 156 5.89 -3.03 24.53
N ALA A 157 5.89 -3.30 25.83
CA ALA A 157 6.66 -2.55 26.83
C ALA A 157 8.08 -3.09 27.06
N VAL A 158 8.52 -4.12 26.32
CA VAL A 158 9.81 -4.81 26.55
C VAL A 158 11.00 -4.02 25.98
N GLY A 159 11.25 -2.82 26.51
CA GLY A 159 12.50 -2.05 26.38
C GLY A 159 13.31 -2.24 25.08
N SER A 160 14.58 -2.65 25.21
CA SER A 160 15.56 -2.75 24.11
C SER A 160 15.30 -3.86 23.08
N LEU A 161 14.23 -4.65 23.25
CA LEU A 161 13.86 -5.75 22.35
C LEU A 161 12.85 -5.34 21.28
N CYS A 162 12.12 -4.23 21.48
CA CYS A 162 11.31 -3.60 20.45
C CYS A 162 12.09 -2.45 19.79
N PRO A 163 12.81 -2.67 18.68
CA PRO A 163 13.31 -1.56 17.88
C PRO A 163 12.09 -0.80 17.34
N GLY A 164 11.83 0.37 17.90
CA GLY A 164 10.74 1.23 17.41
C GLY A 164 10.85 1.50 15.90
N PRO A 165 9.74 1.90 15.26
CA PRO A 165 9.65 2.13 13.81
C PRO A 165 10.65 3.20 13.29
N ASP A 166 11.22 3.99 14.19
CA ASP A 166 12.23 5.02 13.91
C ASP A 166 13.56 4.45 13.39
N ARG A 167 13.76 3.13 13.43
CA ARG A 167 14.95 2.49 12.83
C ARG A 167 14.79 2.09 11.37
N TYR A 168 13.58 1.97 10.83
CA TYR A 168 13.41 1.54 9.43
C TYR A 168 13.71 2.67 8.43
N ILE A 169 13.58 3.93 8.84
CA ILE A 169 13.90 5.11 7.99
C ILE A 169 15.38 5.47 7.98
N ASN A 170 16.18 4.97 8.94
CA ASN A 170 17.61 5.23 9.01
C ASN A 170 18.45 4.21 8.24
N THR A 171 17.85 3.16 7.69
CA THR A 171 18.56 2.13 6.92
C THR A 171 17.93 1.95 5.55
N ILE A 172 18.56 2.48 4.50
CA ILE A 172 18.23 2.18 3.11
C ILE A 172 19.06 0.96 2.72
N PHE A 173 18.46 -0.17 2.32
CA PHE A 173 19.19 -1.42 2.02
C PHE A 173 20.11 -1.93 3.16
N GLY A 174 19.70 -1.75 4.42
CA GLY A 174 20.45 -2.27 5.57
C GLY A 174 21.75 -1.51 5.89
N ILE A 175 22.00 -0.37 5.26
CA ILE A 175 23.11 0.54 5.57
C ILE A 175 22.58 1.83 6.19
N ASP A 176 23.24 2.33 7.24
CA ASP A 176 22.85 3.59 7.89
C ASP A 176 22.85 4.74 6.88
N LEU A 177 21.86 5.63 6.97
CA LEU A 177 21.62 6.77 6.09
C LEU A 177 22.84 7.71 6.02
N THR A 178 23.65 7.76 7.08
CA THR A 178 24.92 8.50 7.13
C THR A 178 25.91 8.02 6.07
N TRP A 179 26.01 6.71 5.86
CA TRP A 179 26.87 6.12 4.83
C TRP A 179 26.31 6.36 3.43
N VAL A 180 25.00 6.30 3.26
CA VAL A 180 24.33 6.57 1.95
C VAL A 180 24.61 8.00 1.50
N ILE A 181 24.48 8.98 2.41
CA ILE A 181 24.74 10.39 2.11
C ILE A 181 26.22 10.59 1.77
N LEU A 182 27.14 9.99 2.54
CA LEU A 182 28.58 10.08 2.27
C LEU A 182 28.95 9.52 0.89
N ILE A 183 28.44 8.34 0.53
CA ILE A 183 28.70 7.69 -0.75
C ILE A 183 28.11 8.52 -1.89
N GLY A 184 26.87 9.02 -1.74
CA GLY A 184 26.22 9.85 -2.75
C GLY A 184 26.96 11.17 -3.03
N VAL A 185 27.37 11.87 -1.98
CA VAL A 185 28.14 13.12 -2.12
C VAL A 185 29.52 12.86 -2.73
N SER A 186 30.21 11.80 -2.29
CA SER A 186 31.50 11.40 -2.87
C SER A 186 31.39 11.09 -4.37
N SER A 187 30.35 10.35 -4.77
CA SER A 187 30.10 10.04 -6.18
C SER A 187 29.87 11.29 -7.02
N LEU A 188 29.10 12.26 -6.53
CA LEU A 188 28.84 13.51 -7.26
C LEU A 188 30.10 14.34 -7.46
N ILE A 189 30.97 14.41 -6.44
CA ILE A 189 32.25 15.11 -6.54
C ILE A 189 33.15 14.42 -7.58
N VAL A 190 33.25 13.10 -7.55
CA VAL A 190 34.06 12.32 -8.51
C VAL A 190 33.54 12.51 -9.94
N CYS A 191 32.23 12.42 -10.16
CA CYS A 191 31.62 12.67 -11.46
C CYS A 191 31.90 14.10 -11.95
N GLY A 192 31.76 15.10 -11.08
CA GLY A 192 32.10 16.49 -11.40
C GLY A 192 33.56 16.68 -11.80
N CYS A 193 34.49 16.04 -11.08
CA CYS A 193 35.91 16.06 -11.43
C CYS A 193 36.19 15.40 -12.78
N ILE A 194 35.58 14.25 -13.07
CA ILE A 194 35.75 13.56 -14.36
C ILE A 194 35.23 14.44 -15.51
N ILE A 195 34.05 15.03 -15.36
CA ILE A 195 33.48 15.94 -16.35
C ILE A 195 34.40 17.15 -16.55
N GLY A 196 34.87 17.77 -15.47
CA GLY A 196 35.83 18.88 -15.53
C GLY A 196 37.12 18.51 -16.27
N ILE A 197 37.71 17.36 -15.97
CA ILE A 197 38.94 16.87 -16.63
C ILE A 197 38.67 16.63 -18.12
N THR A 198 37.56 16.00 -18.49
CA THR A 198 37.22 15.75 -19.91
C THR A 198 37.06 17.06 -20.70
N ILE A 199 36.41 18.07 -20.12
CA ILE A 199 36.27 19.40 -20.73
C ILE A 199 37.65 20.07 -20.85
N CYS A 200 38.48 20.02 -19.81
CA CYS A 200 39.83 20.60 -19.85
C CYS A 200 40.72 19.95 -20.92
N VAL A 201 40.66 18.62 -21.07
CA VAL A 201 41.40 17.88 -22.11
C VAL A 201 40.89 18.25 -23.49
N TYR A 202 39.57 18.33 -23.68
CA TYR A 202 38.97 18.72 -24.96
C TYR A 202 39.40 20.14 -25.39
N VAL A 203 39.33 21.12 -24.48
CA VAL A 203 39.73 22.51 -24.75
C VAL A 203 41.24 22.62 -25.00
N ARG A 204 42.07 21.86 -24.27
CA ARG A 204 43.52 21.86 -24.46
C ARG A 204 43.92 21.23 -25.79
N ASN A 205 43.21 20.19 -26.22
CA ASN A 205 43.43 19.56 -27.53
C ASN A 205 43.03 20.50 -28.67
N ALA A 206 41.90 21.22 -28.55
CA ALA A 206 41.47 22.20 -29.55
C ALA A 206 42.45 23.38 -29.69
N ARG A 207 43.10 23.80 -28.59
CA ARG A 207 44.16 24.82 -28.62
C ARG A 207 45.47 24.35 -29.26
N ASN A 208 45.71 23.05 -29.31
CA ASN A 208 46.92 22.46 -29.91
C ASN A 208 46.81 22.23 -31.43
N THR A 209 45.66 22.52 -32.06
CA THR A 209 45.53 22.59 -33.52
C THR A 209 45.93 23.99 -34.01
N PRO A 210 47.10 24.18 -34.67
CA PRO A 210 47.45 25.47 -35.24
C PRO A 210 46.54 25.79 -36.44
N ASN A 211 45.95 26.97 -36.42
CA ASN A 211 45.18 27.56 -37.50
C ASN A 211 45.98 27.55 -38.83
N GLN A 212 45.53 26.79 -39.82
CA GLN A 212 45.80 27.13 -41.23
C GLN A 212 44.58 27.87 -41.79
N LEU A 213 44.73 29.18 -41.89
CA LEU A 213 43.89 30.08 -42.66
C LEU A 213 44.44 30.13 -44.10
N ASN A 214 43.60 29.86 -45.11
CA ASN A 214 43.67 30.32 -46.52
C ASN A 214 42.61 29.52 -47.32
N SER A 215 41.79 30.04 -48.21
CA SER A 215 41.53 31.38 -48.71
C SER A 215 40.14 31.36 -49.38
N SER A 216 39.50 32.52 -49.37
CA SER A 216 38.33 32.92 -50.15
C SER A 216 38.29 32.45 -51.61
N ILE A 217 37.09 32.22 -52.16
CA ILE A 217 36.48 32.92 -53.30
C ILE A 217 35.34 32.06 -53.88
N GLN A 218 34.12 32.63 -53.90
CA GLN A 218 32.99 32.14 -54.71
C GLN A 218 33.27 32.34 -56.20
N LEU A 219 32.85 31.40 -57.06
CA LEU A 219 32.39 31.74 -58.42
C LEU A 219 31.30 30.78 -58.92
N ASN A 220 30.35 31.40 -59.60
CA ASN A 220 29.07 30.91 -60.10
C ASN A 220 29.16 29.87 -61.25
N GLN A 221 28.18 28.96 -61.24
CA GLN A 221 27.31 28.49 -62.34
C GLN A 221 27.85 27.92 -63.68
N MET A 222 27.30 26.71 -63.95
CA MET A 222 26.78 26.13 -65.21
C MET A 222 27.74 25.57 -66.26
N ILE A 223 27.51 24.30 -66.65
CA ILE A 223 27.15 23.83 -68.01
C ILE A 223 26.82 22.31 -67.99
N GLU A 224 25.56 22.02 -68.31
CA GLU A 224 24.99 20.93 -69.13
C GLU A 224 25.78 19.64 -69.46
N SER A 225 25.17 18.47 -69.21
CA SER A 225 24.99 17.43 -70.23
C SER A 225 23.88 16.43 -69.84
N ASN A 226 22.96 16.18 -70.79
CA ASN A 226 21.90 15.18 -70.75
C ASN A 226 22.36 13.89 -71.46
N GLY A 227 21.85 12.72 -71.04
CA GLY A 227 21.99 11.49 -71.84
C GLY A 227 21.45 10.18 -71.23
N SER A 228 20.18 9.88 -71.52
CA SER A 228 19.55 8.56 -71.84
C SER A 228 19.69 7.38 -70.84
N SER A 229 18.67 6.63 -70.40
CA SER A 229 17.56 5.94 -71.08
C SER A 229 16.76 5.17 -69.97
N LYS A 230 15.43 4.95 -69.91
CA LYS A 230 14.54 4.16 -70.79
C LYS A 230 13.06 4.25 -70.31
N HIS A 231 12.15 4.35 -71.28
CA HIS A 231 10.80 3.72 -71.41
C HIS A 231 9.65 4.09 -70.42
N LEU A 232 8.64 4.90 -70.84
CA LEU A 232 7.28 4.55 -71.37
C LEU A 232 6.32 4.00 -70.27
N GLN A 233 5.07 4.43 -70.05
CA GLN A 233 4.10 5.23 -70.80
C GLN A 233 2.94 5.65 -69.86
N GLY A 234 2.26 6.77 -70.15
CA GLY A 234 0.80 6.88 -69.98
C GLY A 234 0.25 7.91 -68.99
N THR A 235 -0.08 9.10 -69.53
CA THR A 235 -1.38 9.84 -69.39
C THR A 235 -1.90 10.18 -67.98
N LEU A 236 -2.38 11.39 -67.65
CA LEU A 236 -2.84 12.58 -68.38
C LEU A 236 -2.82 13.75 -67.35
N PRO A 237 -2.76 15.02 -67.78
CA PRO A 237 -2.38 16.14 -66.92
C PRO A 237 -3.64 16.84 -66.37
N ARG A 238 -3.63 17.97 -65.67
CA ARG A 238 -2.87 19.22 -65.75
C ARG A 238 -3.45 20.05 -64.59
N GLU A 239 -2.62 20.68 -63.76
CA GLU A 239 -2.42 22.15 -63.74
C GLU A 239 -3.63 22.96 -63.23
N THR A 240 -3.51 24.08 -62.54
CA THR A 240 -2.41 24.95 -62.10
C THR A 240 -3.06 26.00 -61.19
N THR A 241 -2.41 26.28 -60.06
CA THR A 241 -2.01 27.60 -59.54
C THR A 241 -2.90 28.81 -59.94
N THR A 242 -3.37 29.70 -59.07
CA THR A 242 -2.63 30.60 -58.16
C THR A 242 -3.64 31.42 -57.35
N ILE A 243 -3.22 31.78 -56.14
CA ILE A 243 -3.84 32.70 -55.17
C ILE A 243 -3.76 34.16 -55.69
N PRO A 244 -4.56 35.12 -55.18
CA PRO A 244 -3.96 36.03 -54.18
C PRO A 244 -4.92 36.45 -53.05
N ALA A 245 -4.31 37.05 -52.04
CA ALA A 245 -4.83 37.27 -50.69
C ALA A 245 -5.63 38.56 -50.49
N SER A 246 -6.36 38.56 -49.36
CA SER A 246 -6.63 39.68 -48.44
C SER A 246 -8.04 40.29 -48.50
N GLY A 247 -8.70 40.31 -47.33
CA GLY A 247 -9.76 41.28 -47.03
C GLY A 247 -10.99 40.75 -46.28
N ASN A 248 -10.87 40.67 -44.96
CA ASN A 248 -11.85 41.08 -43.93
C ASN A 248 -13.35 40.66 -43.94
N LEU A 249 -13.83 40.56 -42.70
CA LEU A 249 -15.19 40.78 -42.19
C LEU A 249 -16.21 39.61 -42.15
N HIS A 250 -16.46 39.17 -40.91
CA HIS A 250 -17.78 38.93 -40.30
C HIS A 250 -18.73 37.89 -40.93
N HIS A 251 -19.00 36.82 -40.15
CA HIS A 251 -20.25 36.02 -40.14
C HIS A 251 -21.49 36.93 -39.97
N PRO A 252 -22.77 36.53 -40.30
CA PRO A 252 -23.33 35.16 -40.29
C PRO A 252 -24.45 34.81 -41.33
N ALA A 253 -24.91 33.54 -41.24
CA ALA A 253 -26.29 33.01 -41.39
C ALA A 253 -26.99 32.76 -42.75
N GLY A 254 -27.44 31.50 -42.91
CA GLY A 254 -28.72 31.08 -43.54
C GLY A 254 -28.71 30.78 -45.05
N PRO A 255 -29.75 30.11 -45.62
CA PRO A 255 -31.09 29.89 -45.05
C PRO A 255 -31.72 28.48 -45.24
N LEU A 256 -32.94 28.40 -44.71
CA LEU A 256 -33.98 27.37 -44.72
C LEU A 256 -34.36 26.78 -46.09
N GLY A 257 -34.93 25.56 -46.07
CA GLY A 257 -35.84 25.08 -47.12
C GLY A 257 -36.29 23.63 -46.99
N ASN A 258 -37.52 23.48 -46.47
CA ASN A 258 -38.44 22.32 -46.42
C ASN A 258 -38.22 21.18 -45.40
#